data_AF-A0A8E2E878-F1
#
_entry.id   AF-A0A8E2E878-F1
#
_cell.length_a   1.000
_cell.length_b   1.000
_cell.length_c   1.000
_cell.angle_alpha   90.00
_cell.angle_beta   90.00
_cell.angle_gamma   90.00
#
_symmetry.space_group_name_H-M   'P 1'
#
loop_
_entity.id
_entity.type
_entity.pdbx_description
1 polymer ?
#
loop_
_entity_poly.entity_id
_entity_poly.type
_entity_poly.pdbx_seq_one_letter_code
_entity_poly.pdbx_strand_id
1 'polypeptide(L)'
;MKSTESRDLPIYGDEVHIRQKPGKQESWQDSVVLAWWDEGNSIGCSHRIGHKPNLADGPKVALWNNLITPEGIYKNVQHRPLRDADLLASGGYGGGDETECS
;
A
#
# COMPACT_ATOMS: atom_id res chain seq x y z
N MET A 1 -26.60 -3.68 -13.00
CA MET A 1 -25.45 -3.62 -13.94
C MET A 1 -25.31 -5.00 -14.58
N LYS A 2 -25.57 -5.15 -15.89
CA LYS A 2 -25.33 -6.42 -16.59
C LYS A 2 -23.91 -6.34 -17.17
N SER A 3 -22.98 -7.15 -16.68
CA SER A 3 -21.69 -7.34 -17.36
C SER A 3 -21.88 -8.37 -18.46
N THR A 4 -21.81 -7.93 -19.71
CA THR A 4 -21.72 -8.79 -20.89
C THR A 4 -20.25 -9.11 -21.15
N GLU A 5 -19.99 -10.36 -21.53
CA GLU A 5 -18.69 -11.03 -21.78
C GLU A 5 -18.11 -11.79 -20.59
N SER A 6 -18.27 -13.12 -20.58
CA SER A 6 -17.42 -14.01 -19.80
C SER A 6 -16.05 -14.06 -20.48
N ARG A 7 -15.08 -13.36 -19.91
CA ARG A 7 -13.68 -13.55 -20.27
C ARG A 7 -13.08 -14.55 -19.30
N ASP A 8 -12.35 -15.53 -19.81
CA ASP A 8 -11.53 -16.38 -18.97
C ASP A 8 -10.48 -15.49 -18.30
N LEU A 9 -10.62 -15.32 -16.99
CA LEU A 9 -9.66 -14.59 -16.19
C LEU A 9 -8.45 -15.50 -15.95
N PRO A 10 -7.22 -14.99 -16.13
CA PRO A 10 -6.04 -15.77 -15.78
C PRO A 10 -6.06 -16.12 -14.29
N ILE A 11 -5.85 -17.39 -13.98
CA ILE A 11 -5.61 -17.86 -12.61
C ILE A 11 -4.15 -17.55 -12.30
N TYR A 12 -3.94 -16.70 -11.30
CA TYR A 12 -2.62 -16.40 -10.77
C TYR A 12 -2.29 -17.37 -9.63
N GLY A 13 -1.03 -17.74 -9.47
CA GLY A 13 -0.54 -18.54 -8.35
C GLY A 13 -0.11 -17.68 -7.16
N ASP A 14 0.56 -18.29 -6.18
CA ASP A 14 0.98 -17.60 -4.95
C ASP A 14 1.97 -16.44 -5.19
N GLU A 15 2.57 -16.34 -6.37
CA GLU A 15 3.47 -15.25 -6.73
C GLU A 15 2.81 -13.87 -6.71
N VAL A 16 1.47 -13.79 -6.78
CA VAL A 16 0.76 -12.51 -6.66
C VAL A 16 0.49 -12.09 -5.22
N HIS A 17 0.71 -13.00 -4.26
CA HIS A 17 0.54 -12.73 -2.83
C HIS A 17 1.80 -12.15 -2.17
N ILE A 18 2.90 -12.10 -2.90
CA ILE A 18 4.16 -11.49 -2.46
C ILE A 18 4.37 -10.12 -3.10
N ARG A 19 5.41 -9.41 -2.62
CA ARG A 19 5.84 -8.15 -3.21
C ARG A 19 6.08 -8.31 -4.71
N GLN A 20 5.51 -7.39 -5.49
CA GLN A 20 5.66 -7.39 -6.94
C GLN A 20 6.96 -6.68 -7.36
N LYS A 21 7.58 -7.15 -8.46
CA LYS A 21 8.72 -6.44 -9.05
C LYS A 21 8.26 -5.07 -9.56
N PRO A 22 8.98 -3.97 -9.24
CA PRO A 22 8.62 -2.66 -9.73
C PRO A 22 8.51 -2.60 -11.25
N GLY A 23 7.40 -2.02 -11.73
CA GLY A 23 7.27 -1.59 -13.13
C GLY A 23 8.19 -0.41 -13.44
N LYS A 24 8.16 0.09 -14.68
CA LYS A 24 8.99 1.25 -15.09
C LYS A 24 8.36 2.60 -14.79
N GLN A 25 7.07 2.63 -14.47
CA GLN A 25 6.29 3.85 -14.30
C GLN A 25 6.66 4.54 -12.98
N GLU A 26 6.81 5.87 -13.01
CA GLU A 26 7.03 6.68 -11.80
C GLU A 26 5.91 6.47 -10.76
N SER A 27 4.68 6.31 -11.24
CA SER A 27 3.49 6.07 -10.41
C SER A 27 3.35 4.63 -9.90
N TRP A 28 4.26 3.73 -10.31
CA TRP A 28 4.22 2.35 -9.83
C TRP A 28 4.42 2.32 -8.31
N GLN A 29 3.62 1.50 -7.64
CA GLN A 29 3.67 1.34 -6.21
C GLN A 29 3.19 -0.06 -5.81
N ASP A 30 3.83 -0.62 -4.78
CA ASP A 30 3.33 -1.78 -4.06
C ASP A 30 2.69 -1.30 -2.77
N SER A 31 1.47 -1.73 -2.45
CA SER A 31 0.73 -1.16 -1.33
C SER A 31 -0.17 -2.17 -0.65
N VAL A 32 -0.11 -2.16 0.68
CA VAL A 32 -1.13 -2.76 1.53
C VAL A 32 -2.10 -1.65 1.92
N VAL A 33 -3.40 -1.91 1.70
CA VAL A 33 -4.47 -0.96 2.02
C VAL A 33 -5.49 -1.66 2.90
N LEU A 34 -5.78 -1.06 4.05
CA LEU A 34 -6.94 -1.39 4.87
C LEU A 34 -7.92 -0.23 4.74
N ALA A 35 -9.14 -0.54 4.27
CA ALA A 35 -10.24 0.41 4.24
C ALA A 35 -11.43 -0.20 4.94
N TRP A 36 -12.11 0.61 5.76
CA TRP A 36 -13.35 0.22 6.41
C TRP A 36 -14.29 1.40 6.53
N TRP A 37 -15.57 1.08 6.67
CA TRP A 37 -16.63 2.05 6.84
C TRP A 37 -17.65 1.51 7.86
N ASP A 38 -17.99 2.35 8.83
CA ASP A 38 -19.08 2.15 9.77
C ASP A 38 -20.28 2.98 9.29
N GLU A 39 -21.29 2.30 8.75
CA GLU A 39 -22.50 2.92 8.23
C GLU A 39 -23.31 3.64 9.31
N GLY A 40 -23.33 3.12 10.55
CA GLY A 40 -24.17 3.64 11.62
C GLY A 40 -23.70 5.01 12.11
N ASN A 41 -22.39 5.22 12.12
CA ASN A 41 -21.77 6.48 12.54
C ASN A 41 -21.29 7.35 11.38
N SER A 42 -21.34 6.84 10.14
CA SER A 42 -20.76 7.50 8.97
C SER A 42 -19.27 7.85 9.16
N ILE A 43 -18.54 6.91 9.78
CA ILE A 43 -17.10 7.03 10.04
C ILE A 43 -16.37 5.96 9.23
N GLY A 44 -15.23 6.29 8.66
CA GLY A 44 -14.39 5.31 7.99
C GLY A 44 -12.92 5.63 8.07
N CYS A 45 -12.10 4.67 7.69
CA CYS A 45 -10.66 4.84 7.64
C CYS A 45 -10.09 4.32 6.33
N SER A 46 -9.04 4.99 5.86
CA SER A 46 -8.13 4.48 4.86
C SER A 46 -6.73 4.49 5.44
N HIS A 47 -6.21 3.30 5.72
CA HIS A 47 -4.84 3.07 6.14
C HIS A 47 -4.07 2.44 4.98
N ARG A 48 -2.92 3.02 4.63
CA ARG A 48 -2.09 2.50 3.54
C ARG A 48 -0.61 2.59 3.89
N ILE A 49 0.09 1.51 3.61
CA ILE A 49 1.55 1.48 3.56
C ILE A 49 1.93 1.23 2.10
N GLY A 50 2.67 2.16 1.50
CA GLY A 50 2.99 2.13 0.08
C GLY A 50 4.46 2.33 -0.23
N HIS A 51 5.05 1.41 -0.98
CA HIS A 51 6.43 1.46 -1.46
C HIS A 51 6.44 2.02 -2.87
N LYS A 52 7.11 3.17 -3.07
CA LYS A 52 7.18 3.92 -4.32
C LYS A 52 8.64 4.02 -4.78
N PRO A 53 9.14 3.02 -5.51
CA PRO A 53 10.56 2.92 -5.87
C PRO A 53 11.00 3.88 -6.99
N ASN A 54 10.07 4.39 -7.80
CA ASN A 54 10.41 5.06 -9.06
C ASN A 54 10.22 6.58 -9.05
N LEU A 55 10.01 7.20 -7.88
CA LEU A 55 9.79 8.66 -7.81
C LEU A 55 11.02 9.43 -8.28
N ALA A 56 10.80 10.50 -9.04
CA ALA A 56 11.87 11.33 -9.59
C ALA A 56 12.80 11.92 -8.51
N ASP A 57 12.26 12.17 -7.31
CA ASP A 57 13.01 12.69 -6.16
C ASP A 57 13.49 11.60 -5.16
N GLY A 58 13.46 10.34 -5.61
CA GLY A 58 14.03 9.19 -4.91
C GLY A 58 12.97 8.22 -4.33
N PRO A 59 13.33 6.93 -4.16
CA PRO A 59 12.44 5.92 -3.60
C PRO A 59 11.88 6.30 -2.23
N LYS A 60 10.57 6.13 -2.01
CA LYS A 60 9.92 6.43 -0.73
C LYS A 60 8.96 5.36 -0.26
N VAL A 61 8.87 5.19 1.05
CA VAL A 61 7.71 4.58 1.71
C VAL A 61 6.77 5.68 2.14
N ALA A 62 5.47 5.49 1.87
CA ALA A 62 4.41 6.40 2.25
C ALA A 62 3.44 5.70 3.21
N LEU A 63 3.25 6.28 4.40
CA LEU A 63 2.17 5.91 5.32
C LEU A 63 1.04 6.91 5.16
N TRP A 64 -0.16 6.43 4.83
CA TRP A 64 -1.38 7.23 4.87
C TRP A 64 -2.28 6.68 5.96
N ASN A 65 -2.66 7.54 6.91
CA ASN A 65 -3.66 7.25 7.90
C ASN A 65 -4.72 8.36 7.85
N ASN A 66 -5.84 8.05 7.22
CA ASN A 66 -6.92 9.00 6.99
C ASN A 66 -8.18 8.52 7.71
N LEU A 67 -8.73 9.35 8.59
CA LEU A 67 -10.02 9.12 9.24
C LEU A 67 -11.05 10.05 8.60
N ILE A 68 -12.15 9.48 8.15
CA ILE A 68 -13.26 10.16 7.50
C ILE A 68 -14.42 10.18 8.49
N THR A 69 -14.93 11.36 8.80
CA THR A 69 -16.12 11.56 9.65
C THR A 69 -17.08 12.54 8.96
N PRO A 70 -18.32 12.70 9.45
CA PRO A 70 -19.25 13.69 8.92
C PRO A 70 -18.73 15.14 9.00
N GLU A 71 -17.88 15.43 9.98
CA GLU A 71 -17.30 16.75 10.22
C GLU A 71 -16.09 17.03 9.32
N GLY A 72 -15.51 16.01 8.69
CA GLY A 72 -14.41 16.18 7.75
C GLY A 72 -13.47 14.99 7.68
N ILE A 73 -12.30 15.23 7.08
CA ILE A 73 -11.27 14.21 6.88
C ILE A 73 -10.01 14.62 7.63
N TYR A 74 -9.65 13.84 8.64
CA TYR A 74 -8.31 13.89 9.21
C TYR A 74 -7.35 13.12 8.30
N LYS A 75 -6.20 13.72 8.02
CA LYS A 75 -5.14 13.11 7.20
C LYS A 75 -3.80 13.19 7.92
N ASN A 76 -3.19 12.04 8.15
CA ASN A 76 -1.80 11.94 8.56
C ASN A 76 -1.02 11.17 7.50
N VAL A 77 -0.22 11.91 6.72
CA VAL A 77 0.57 11.36 5.63
C VAL A 77 2.05 11.57 5.94
N GLN A 78 2.78 10.47 6.07
CA GLN A 78 4.22 10.46 6.35
C GLN A 78 4.98 9.82 5.19
N HIS A 79 6.19 10.32 4.95
CA HIS A 79 7.11 9.73 3.98
C HIS A 79 8.45 9.45 4.64
N ARG A 80 9.06 8.32 4.28
CA ARG A 80 10.44 7.96 4.62
C ARG A 80 11.16 7.50 3.36
N PRO A 81 12.50 7.64 3.29
CA PRO A 81 13.28 7.01 2.23
C PRO A 81 13.02 5.51 2.21
N LEU A 82 12.88 4.93 1.01
CA LEU A 82 12.89 3.48 0.82
C LEU A 82 14.32 3.06 0.46
N ARG A 83 14.95 2.27 1.33
CA ARG A 83 16.35 1.87 1.21
C ARG A 83 16.45 0.46 0.63
N ASP A 84 17.58 0.15 0.01
CA ASP A 84 17.86 -1.23 -0.43
C ASP A 84 17.88 -2.20 0.75
N ALA A 85 18.31 -1.75 1.94
CA ALA A 85 18.29 -2.53 3.18
C ALA A 85 16.88 -2.90 3.68
N ASP A 86 15.84 -2.20 3.23
CA ASP A 86 14.46 -2.53 3.60
C ASP A 86 13.94 -3.73 2.79
N LEU A 87 14.67 -4.18 1.74
CA LEU A 87 14.34 -5.35 0.94
C LEU A 87 14.96 -6.62 1.54
N LEU A 88 14.11 -7.56 1.96
CA LEU A 88 14.50 -8.85 2.51
C LEU A 88 14.98 -9.81 1.42
N ALA A 89 15.81 -10.77 1.79
CA ALA A 89 16.26 -11.84 0.89
C ALA A 89 15.09 -12.70 0.36
N SER A 90 13.98 -12.77 1.09
CA SER A 90 12.72 -13.41 0.67
C SER A 90 11.98 -12.64 -0.44
N GLY A 91 12.44 -11.43 -0.76
CA GLY A 91 11.88 -10.59 -1.81
C GLY A 91 10.80 -9.62 -1.33
N GLY A 92 10.37 -9.66 -0.06
CA GLY A 92 9.44 -8.71 0.55
C GLY A 92 10.13 -7.50 1.20
N TYR A 93 9.37 -6.50 1.63
CA TYR A 93 9.91 -5.42 2.47
C TYR A 93 9.82 -5.77 3.95
N GLY A 94 10.87 -5.46 4.71
CA GLY A 94 10.94 -5.66 6.16
C GLY A 94 10.27 -4.54 6.96
N GLY A 95 10.25 -4.69 8.28
CA GLY A 95 9.70 -3.69 9.21
C GLY A 95 10.56 -2.43 9.41
N GLY A 96 11.64 -2.28 8.63
CA GLY A 96 12.65 -1.23 8.80
C GLY A 96 13.80 -1.69 9.70
N ASP A 97 14.44 -0.74 10.37
CA ASP A 97 15.43 -1.03 11.41
C ASP A 97 14.65 -1.54 12.61
N GLU A 98 14.61 -2.86 12.83
CA GLU A 98 13.92 -3.45 13.99
C GLU A 98 14.40 -2.73 15.26
N THR A 99 13.55 -1.88 15.84
CA THR A 99 13.67 -1.58 17.25
C THR A 99 13.31 -2.88 17.94
N GLU A 100 14.30 -3.57 18.51
CA GLU A 100 14.02 -4.53 19.56
C GLU A 100 13.07 -3.85 20.53
N CYS A 101 11.83 -4.32 20.59
CA CYS A 101 10.97 -4.03 21.72
C CYS A 101 11.61 -4.75 22.91
N SER A 102 12.50 -4.04 23.60
CA SER A 102 12.96 -4.38 24.94
C SER A 102 11.79 -4.41 25.92
#